data_AF-A0A5C3M5M6-F1
#
_entry.id   AF-A0A5C3M5M6-F1
#
_cell.length_a   1.000
_cell.length_b   1.000
_cell.length_c   1.000
_cell.angle_alpha   90.00
_cell.angle_beta   90.00
_cell.angle_gamma   90.00
#
_symmetry.space_group_name_H-M   'P 1'
#
loop_
_entity.id
_entity.type
_entity.pdbx_description
1 polymer ?
#
loop_
_entity_poly.entity_id
_entity_poly.type
_entity_poly.pdbx_seq_one_letter_code
_entity_poly.pdbx_strand_id
1 'polypeptide(L)'
;MASSSSSKPATPLSTSAEHLNSSVCVIKIAEGKSRGVYASRPITRNTTIEISPVLFFSKEEYENHGKYTVLDHYAFKWADGRMALALGLGSLFNHSDTPNVSFTLDSTTDSIRYTTVSDVNTGDELQIFYGHKLWFSPVDEMQHITIDTRIEDGWGGLSAVIEDTESDCEGPFLDGNPDEIIPDEDLPFTRFKLPPEEEEPGSIRTVQAWVVDIPDPRHITTMLKWLKKNGLETPDLGHLKRIRKHGDTTTFLLTTAPDPPSLPEELNLPQPVQTPVPNSSALTQPSLHLKSALWPTVYTPRRKGESEGWSRGKVRWAWQAMKTTVEAAINARRDGELPIAAHIPPPYESLVDLNQRAFTACDTRRSTNHPLRHAAINAIRCMADYRASADLLRRASPSKSMGPESSFDSARDESQNGTNYLLTSRTFFITHEPCIMCSMALLHSRVKEVVYLYPMTKTGGCGGSACLPTLNGVNHRFGICTWNEEKAPVVRDVPHIDPTIDV
;
A
#
# COMPACT_ATOMS: atom_id res chain seq x y z
N MET A 1 47.73 16.66 35.80
CA MET A 1 46.53 15.81 35.84
C MET A 1 45.65 16.21 34.67
N ALA A 2 45.29 15.23 33.85
CA ALA A 2 44.61 15.39 32.57
C ALA A 2 43.15 15.86 32.73
N SER A 3 42.70 16.75 31.85
CA SER A 3 41.26 16.97 31.60
C SER A 3 40.95 16.58 30.15
N SER A 4 40.32 15.43 30.01
CA SER A 4 39.85 14.85 28.76
C SER A 4 38.57 15.55 28.29
N SER A 5 38.61 16.27 27.17
CA SER A 5 37.42 16.64 26.41
C SER A 5 37.11 15.54 25.39
N SER A 6 36.09 14.71 25.67
CA SER A 6 35.63 13.71 24.72
C SER A 6 34.82 14.39 23.60
N SER A 7 35.40 14.49 22.41
CA SER A 7 34.64 14.74 21.18
C SER A 7 33.81 13.48 20.86
N LYS A 8 32.49 13.65 20.71
CA LYS A 8 31.63 12.60 20.16
C LYS A 8 32.01 12.34 18.69
N PRO A 9 32.11 11.08 18.23
CA PRO A 9 32.34 10.81 16.82
C PRO A 9 31.08 11.14 16.01
N ALA A 10 31.25 11.88 14.92
CA ALA A 10 30.20 12.13 13.94
C ALA A 10 29.75 10.80 13.30
N THR A 11 28.45 10.56 13.26
CA THR A 11 27.85 9.40 12.60
C THR A 11 27.87 9.64 11.08
N PRO A 12 28.42 8.72 10.25
CA PRO A 12 28.49 8.94 8.81
C PRO A 12 27.10 8.76 8.16
N LEU A 13 26.67 9.77 7.42
CA LEU A 13 25.54 9.71 6.48
C LEU A 13 25.93 8.84 5.28
N SER A 14 25.32 7.65 5.11
CA SER A 14 25.06 6.97 3.83
C SER A 14 24.66 5.50 4.05
N THR A 15 23.37 5.17 4.00
CA THR A 15 22.91 3.78 3.89
C THR A 15 22.76 3.39 2.42
N SER A 16 23.86 2.95 1.80
CA SER A 16 23.87 2.30 0.48
C SER A 16 23.10 0.99 0.53
N ALA A 17 22.32 0.68 -0.52
CA ALA A 17 21.67 -0.62 -0.64
C ALA A 17 22.74 -1.71 -0.93
N GLU A 18 22.78 -2.77 -0.13
CA GLU A 18 23.67 -3.91 -0.35
C GLU A 18 23.23 -4.68 -1.61
N HIS A 19 24.18 -4.98 -2.51
CA HIS A 19 23.96 -5.81 -3.69
C HIS A 19 25.08 -6.86 -3.82
N LEU A 20 24.74 -8.03 -4.37
CA LEU A 20 25.66 -9.15 -4.61
C LEU A 20 26.51 -8.90 -5.88
N ASN A 21 27.29 -7.82 -5.93
CA ASN A 21 28.37 -7.69 -6.90
C ASN A 21 29.69 -7.59 -6.14
N SER A 22 30.30 -8.74 -5.88
CA SER A 22 31.53 -8.84 -5.12
C SER A 22 32.70 -8.29 -5.94
N SER A 23 33.07 -7.02 -5.72
CA SER A 23 34.47 -6.57 -5.47
C SER A 23 34.86 -5.19 -6.01
N VAL A 24 33.99 -4.43 -6.71
CA VAL A 24 34.45 -3.16 -7.34
C VAL A 24 33.45 -1.99 -7.33
N CYS A 25 32.15 -2.25 -7.15
CA CYS A 25 31.12 -1.21 -7.22
C CYS A 25 30.28 -1.15 -5.95
N VAL A 26 29.82 0.04 -5.58
CA VAL A 26 28.86 0.30 -4.49
C VAL A 26 27.75 1.21 -5.00
N ILE A 27 26.50 0.90 -4.66
CA ILE A 27 25.36 1.75 -5.01
C ILE A 27 25.18 2.81 -3.94
N LYS A 28 25.25 4.09 -4.30
CA LYS A 28 24.92 5.18 -3.38
C LYS A 28 23.78 6.01 -3.95
N ILE A 29 23.17 6.81 -3.09
CA ILE A 29 22.21 7.83 -3.53
C ILE A 29 23.04 9.06 -3.90
N ALA A 30 22.95 9.49 -5.15
CA ALA A 30 23.61 10.69 -5.63
C ALA A 30 22.79 11.94 -5.23
N GLU A 31 23.45 12.99 -4.73
CA GLU A 31 22.78 14.25 -4.40
C GLU A 31 22.11 14.85 -5.65
N GLY A 32 20.79 15.02 -5.61
CA GLY A 32 20.01 15.56 -6.73
C GLY A 32 19.70 14.57 -7.88
N LYS A 33 20.13 13.30 -7.80
CA LYS A 33 19.81 12.23 -8.79
C LYS A 33 19.20 11.00 -8.12
N SER A 34 18.82 9.99 -8.92
CA SER A 34 18.47 8.66 -8.41
C SER A 34 19.69 7.90 -7.87
N ARG A 35 19.52 6.62 -7.54
CA ARG A 35 20.67 5.73 -7.21
C ARG A 35 21.71 5.78 -8.33
N GLY A 36 22.99 5.85 -7.94
CA GLY A 36 24.14 5.81 -8.83
C GLY A 36 25.11 4.69 -8.44
N VAL A 37 25.93 4.25 -9.39
CA VAL A 37 26.95 3.23 -9.17
C VAL A 37 28.30 3.93 -8.96
N TYR A 38 29.03 3.58 -7.92
CA TYR A 38 30.30 4.20 -7.55
C TYR A 38 31.42 3.16 -7.43
N ALA A 39 32.65 3.53 -7.76
CA ALA A 39 33.79 2.67 -7.59
C ALA A 39 34.17 2.50 -6.11
N SER A 40 34.31 1.26 -5.63
CA SER A 40 34.75 0.96 -4.26
C SER A 40 36.28 0.86 -4.12
N ARG A 41 37.00 0.80 -5.25
CA ARG A 41 38.45 0.80 -5.37
C ARG A 41 38.86 1.36 -6.74
N PRO A 42 40.14 1.66 -7.00
CA PRO A 42 40.56 2.12 -8.32
C PRO A 42 40.29 1.04 -9.38
N ILE A 43 39.77 1.47 -10.54
CA ILE A 43 39.45 0.62 -11.69
C ILE A 43 40.26 1.13 -12.88
N THR A 44 41.07 0.26 -13.47
CA THR A 44 41.82 0.61 -14.68
C THR A 44 40.90 0.73 -15.88
N ARG A 45 41.28 1.54 -16.86
CA ARG A 45 40.64 1.62 -18.18
C ARG A 45 40.50 0.23 -18.81
N ASN A 46 39.44 0.03 -19.60
CA ASN A 46 39.11 -1.20 -20.31
C ASN A 46 38.77 -2.40 -19.40
N THR A 47 38.27 -2.15 -18.19
CA THR A 47 37.82 -3.20 -17.28
C THR A 47 36.33 -3.43 -17.45
N THR A 48 35.91 -4.67 -17.69
CA THR A 48 34.48 -5.03 -17.63
C THR A 48 34.03 -5.03 -16.17
N ILE A 49 33.09 -4.16 -15.85
CA ILE A 49 32.60 -3.94 -14.49
C ILE A 49 31.28 -4.67 -14.22
N GLU A 50 30.49 -4.91 -15.28
CA GLU A 50 29.17 -5.53 -15.17
C GLU A 50 28.77 -6.17 -16.50
N ILE A 51 28.07 -7.31 -16.41
CA ILE A 51 27.33 -7.91 -17.51
C ILE A 51 25.91 -8.14 -17.00
N SER A 52 24.97 -7.30 -17.44
CA SER A 52 23.58 -7.38 -17.00
C SER A 52 22.76 -8.18 -18.01
N PRO A 53 22.14 -9.31 -17.62
CA PRO A 53 21.09 -9.95 -18.42
C PRO A 53 19.94 -8.98 -18.66
N VAL A 54 19.20 -9.14 -19.75
CA VAL A 54 18.07 -8.25 -20.07
C VAL A 54 16.72 -8.95 -20.09
N LEU A 55 15.69 -8.21 -19.69
CA LEU A 55 14.29 -8.56 -19.96
C LEU A 55 13.82 -7.80 -21.20
N PHE A 56 13.36 -8.52 -22.23
CA PHE A 56 12.85 -7.90 -23.45
C PHE A 56 11.37 -7.56 -23.37
N PHE A 57 11.03 -6.43 -23.97
CA PHE A 57 9.70 -6.06 -24.40
C PHE A 57 9.64 -6.10 -25.92
N SER A 58 8.56 -6.67 -26.45
CA SER A 58 8.32 -6.59 -27.89
C SER A 58 8.12 -5.14 -28.31
N LYS A 59 8.39 -4.83 -29.59
CA LYS A 59 8.18 -3.48 -30.12
C LYS A 59 6.74 -3.01 -29.92
N GLU A 60 5.77 -3.89 -30.15
CA GLU A 60 4.34 -3.60 -30.00
C GLU A 60 3.95 -3.38 -28.53
N GLU A 61 4.41 -4.24 -27.63
CA GLU A 61 4.16 -4.11 -26.18
C GLU A 61 4.75 -2.80 -25.63
N TYR A 62 5.94 -2.44 -26.08
CA TYR A 62 6.56 -1.18 -25.70
C TYR A 62 5.83 0.03 -26.28
N GLU A 63 5.43 -0.02 -27.56
CA GLU A 63 4.73 1.09 -28.21
C GLU A 63 3.34 1.33 -27.65
N ASN A 64 2.62 0.27 -27.26
CA ASN A 64 1.26 0.37 -26.74
C ASN A 64 1.20 0.61 -25.23
N HIS A 65 2.21 0.14 -24.50
CA HIS A 65 2.19 0.14 -23.03
C HIS A 65 3.49 0.67 -22.43
N GLY A 66 4.64 0.10 -22.78
CA GLY A 66 5.92 0.37 -22.12
C GLY A 66 6.36 1.84 -22.12
N LYS A 67 6.24 2.53 -23.26
CA LYS A 67 6.66 3.93 -23.44
C LYS A 67 5.87 4.94 -22.61
N TYR A 68 4.70 4.53 -22.08
CA TYR A 68 3.85 5.37 -21.24
C TYR A 68 4.07 5.11 -19.75
N THR A 69 5.10 4.35 -19.39
CA THR A 69 5.47 4.03 -18.02
C THR A 69 6.87 4.53 -17.70
N VAL A 70 7.24 4.50 -16.41
CA VAL A 70 8.60 4.82 -15.96
C VAL A 70 9.67 3.94 -16.62
N LEU A 71 9.32 2.76 -17.15
CA LEU A 71 10.25 1.88 -17.86
C LEU A 71 10.83 2.51 -19.14
N ASP A 72 10.13 3.49 -19.73
CA ASP A 72 10.63 4.22 -20.90
C ASP A 72 12.00 4.86 -20.64
N HIS A 73 12.27 5.24 -19.39
CA HIS A 73 13.52 5.88 -18.98
C HIS A 73 14.67 4.91 -18.67
N TYR A 74 14.39 3.61 -18.62
CA TYR A 74 15.37 2.58 -18.24
C TYR A 74 15.59 1.52 -19.32
N ALA A 75 14.80 1.55 -20.39
CA ALA A 75 14.85 0.56 -21.45
C ALA A 75 15.88 0.91 -22.53
N PHE A 76 16.71 -0.05 -22.90
CA PHE A 76 17.68 0.02 -23.97
C PHE A 76 17.05 -0.44 -25.28
N LYS A 77 17.31 0.28 -26.37
CA LYS A 77 16.81 -0.07 -27.70
C LYS A 77 17.73 -1.09 -28.38
N TRP A 78 17.16 -2.21 -28.81
CA TRP A 78 17.84 -3.24 -29.60
C TRP A 78 17.77 -2.95 -31.10
N ALA A 79 18.68 -3.55 -31.86
CA ALA A 79 18.80 -3.32 -33.31
C ALA A 79 17.56 -3.76 -34.10
N ASP A 80 16.83 -4.77 -33.61
CA ASP A 80 15.60 -5.29 -34.20
C ASP A 80 14.34 -4.49 -33.80
N GLY A 81 14.51 -3.44 -32.99
CA GLY A 81 13.43 -2.58 -32.53
C GLY A 81 12.75 -3.03 -31.23
N ARG A 82 13.20 -4.12 -30.61
CA ARG A 82 12.80 -4.48 -29.24
C ARG A 82 13.39 -3.50 -28.22
N MET A 83 12.76 -3.44 -27.05
CA MET A 83 13.26 -2.68 -25.91
C MET A 83 13.69 -3.65 -24.80
N ALA A 84 14.72 -3.33 -24.04
CA ALA A 84 15.33 -4.25 -23.10
C ALA A 84 15.64 -3.56 -21.76
N LEU A 85 15.18 -4.13 -20.65
CA LEU A 85 15.50 -3.65 -19.30
C LEU A 85 16.69 -4.45 -18.75
N ALA A 86 17.74 -3.76 -18.29
CA ALA A 86 18.88 -4.43 -17.65
C ALA A 86 18.50 -4.87 -16.22
N LEU A 87 18.66 -6.17 -15.94
CA LEU A 87 18.32 -6.80 -14.65
C LEU A 87 19.48 -6.82 -13.63
N GLY A 88 20.62 -6.21 -13.98
CA GLY A 88 21.78 -6.02 -13.11
C GLY A 88 22.00 -4.54 -12.75
N LEU A 89 23.28 -4.12 -12.63
CA LEU A 89 23.61 -2.72 -12.35
C LEU A 89 23.35 -1.77 -13.53
N GLY A 90 23.08 -2.32 -14.72
CA GLY A 90 22.92 -1.57 -15.96
C GLY A 90 21.89 -0.44 -15.91
N SER A 91 20.78 -0.63 -15.19
CA SER A 91 19.71 0.36 -15.04
C SER A 91 20.00 1.42 -13.96
N LEU A 92 21.18 1.37 -13.32
CA LEU A 92 21.57 2.27 -12.22
C LEU A 92 22.75 3.19 -12.56
N PHE A 93 23.40 3.01 -13.72
CA PHE A 93 24.45 3.94 -14.17
C PHE A 93 23.81 5.24 -14.61
N ASN A 94 24.13 6.35 -13.95
CA ASN A 94 23.59 7.68 -14.28
C ASN A 94 24.21 8.25 -15.57
N HIS A 95 23.57 9.29 -16.11
CA HIS A 95 24.02 9.97 -17.33
C HIS A 95 25.19 10.94 -17.11
N SER A 96 26.10 11.00 -18.10
CA SER A 96 27.09 12.07 -18.26
C SER A 96 27.47 12.25 -19.74
N ASP A 97 27.71 13.50 -20.17
CA ASP A 97 28.24 13.85 -21.50
C ASP A 97 29.72 13.49 -21.66
N THR A 98 30.44 13.31 -20.54
CA THR A 98 31.82 12.80 -20.50
C THR A 98 31.86 11.51 -19.69
N PRO A 99 31.27 10.40 -20.19
CA PRO A 99 31.13 9.17 -19.44
C PRO A 99 32.48 8.49 -19.20
N ASN A 100 32.65 7.87 -18.04
CA ASN A 100 33.80 7.01 -17.72
C ASN A 100 33.50 5.52 -17.94
N VAL A 101 32.26 5.16 -18.31
CA VAL A 101 31.83 3.81 -18.68
C VAL A 101 31.13 3.81 -20.04
N SER A 102 31.48 2.83 -20.87
CA SER A 102 30.79 2.49 -22.12
C SER A 102 30.00 1.20 -21.95
N PHE A 103 28.96 1.00 -22.76
CA PHE A 103 28.21 -0.25 -22.80
C PHE A 103 28.16 -0.82 -24.22
N THR A 104 28.05 -2.15 -24.31
CA THR A 104 27.88 -2.89 -25.56
C THR A 104 26.71 -3.86 -25.41
N LEU A 105 25.85 -3.92 -26.42
CA LEU A 105 24.69 -4.81 -26.46
C LEU A 105 25.11 -6.13 -27.11
N ASP A 106 24.98 -7.24 -26.41
CA ASP A 106 25.29 -8.58 -26.91
C ASP A 106 24.00 -9.35 -27.18
N SER A 107 23.64 -9.46 -28.46
CA SER A 107 22.46 -10.19 -28.91
C SER A 107 22.62 -11.70 -28.91
N THR A 108 23.83 -12.23 -28.70
CA THR A 108 24.07 -13.68 -28.66
C THR A 108 23.80 -14.25 -27.27
N THR A 109 24.07 -13.45 -26.24
CA THR A 109 23.88 -13.83 -24.83
C THR A 109 22.72 -13.09 -24.17
N ASP A 110 22.01 -12.23 -24.92
CA ASP A 110 20.93 -11.36 -24.44
C ASP A 110 21.35 -10.59 -23.17
N SER A 111 22.45 -9.85 -23.29
CA SER A 111 23.03 -9.12 -22.17
C SER A 111 23.63 -7.77 -22.58
N ILE A 112 23.84 -6.89 -21.60
CA ILE A 112 24.54 -5.61 -21.76
C ILE A 112 25.83 -5.66 -20.95
N ARG A 113 26.96 -5.44 -21.63
CA ARG A 113 28.28 -5.42 -21.02
C ARG A 113 28.76 -3.99 -20.83
N TYR A 114 29.16 -3.65 -19.61
CA TYR A 114 29.66 -2.32 -19.22
C TYR A 114 31.17 -2.36 -18.99
N THR A 115 31.91 -1.46 -19.64
CA THR A 115 33.38 -1.42 -19.64
C THR A 115 33.89 0.01 -19.44
N THR A 116 34.85 0.20 -18.53
CA THR A 116 35.45 1.53 -18.26
C THR A 116 36.21 2.07 -19.48
N VAL A 117 36.04 3.36 -19.79
CA VAL A 117 36.75 4.03 -20.90
C VAL A 117 37.92 4.91 -20.44
N SER A 118 38.03 5.16 -19.15
CA SER A 118 39.16 5.83 -18.48
C SER A 118 39.51 5.09 -17.19
N ASP A 119 40.62 5.47 -16.56
CA ASP A 119 40.88 5.07 -15.18
C ASP A 119 39.86 5.74 -14.25
N VAL A 120 39.39 5.03 -13.24
CA VAL A 120 38.37 5.48 -12.28
C VAL A 120 38.95 5.37 -10.87
N ASN A 121 38.89 6.46 -10.09
CA ASN A 121 39.38 6.45 -8.72
C ASN A 121 38.33 5.92 -7.75
N THR A 122 38.77 5.52 -6.56
CA THR A 122 37.85 5.14 -5.48
C THR A 122 36.91 6.28 -5.15
N GLY A 123 35.60 6.01 -5.15
CA GLY A 123 34.57 6.98 -4.82
C GLY A 123 34.00 7.74 -6.02
N ASP A 124 34.61 7.63 -7.21
CA ASP A 124 34.08 8.22 -8.44
C ASP A 124 32.77 7.52 -8.84
N GLU A 125 31.82 8.30 -9.38
CA GLU A 125 30.58 7.77 -9.94
C GLU A 125 30.85 7.18 -11.34
N LEU A 126 30.36 5.97 -11.58
CA LEU A 126 30.36 5.30 -12.86
C LEU A 126 29.14 5.77 -13.65
N GLN A 127 29.37 6.44 -14.77
CA GLN A 127 28.35 7.09 -15.58
C GLN A 127 28.46 6.65 -17.04
N ILE A 128 27.30 6.50 -17.69
CA ILE A 128 27.21 6.14 -19.11
C ILE A 128 26.53 7.25 -19.91
N PHE A 129 26.78 7.28 -21.22
CA PHE A 129 26.10 8.20 -22.11
C PHE A 129 24.80 7.59 -22.63
N TYR A 130 23.67 8.28 -22.44
CA TYR A 130 22.33 7.82 -22.85
C TYR A 130 21.93 8.26 -24.26
N GLY A 131 22.68 9.18 -24.89
CA GLY A 131 22.31 9.81 -26.15
C GLY A 131 21.90 11.28 -26.01
N HIS A 132 21.83 12.00 -27.13
CA HIS A 132 21.55 13.45 -27.19
C HIS A 132 20.06 13.84 -27.08
N LYS A 133 19.16 12.90 -26.75
CA LYS A 133 17.73 13.16 -26.52
C LYS A 133 17.38 12.81 -25.08
N LEU A 134 17.76 13.69 -24.17
CA LEU A 134 17.34 13.63 -22.77
C LEU A 134 16.02 14.38 -22.62
N TRP A 135 15.11 13.85 -21.81
CA TRP A 135 13.85 14.51 -21.46
C TRP A 135 13.98 15.41 -20.21
N PHE A 136 15.19 15.50 -19.66
CA PHE A 136 15.58 16.39 -18.57
C PHE A 136 16.83 17.19 -18.97
N SER A 137 16.99 18.39 -18.42
CA SER A 137 18.20 19.20 -18.62
C SER A 137 19.31 18.74 -17.67
N PRO A 138 20.56 18.62 -18.14
CA PRO A 138 21.70 18.32 -17.27
C PRO A 138 21.89 19.41 -16.21
N VAL A 139 22.22 19.00 -14.99
CA VAL A 139 22.51 19.90 -13.87
C VAL A 139 23.97 20.32 -13.94
N ASP A 140 24.32 21.15 -14.92
CA ASP A 140 25.63 21.82 -15.01
C ASP A 140 25.44 23.17 -15.71
N GLU A 141 24.78 24.12 -15.04
CA GLU A 141 24.86 25.55 -15.38
C GLU A 141 24.34 26.40 -14.19
N MET A 142 25.24 26.79 -13.28
CA MET A 142 24.99 27.87 -12.32
C MET A 142 25.26 29.22 -12.99
N GLN A 143 24.29 30.14 -12.98
CA GLN A 143 24.56 31.56 -13.19
C GLN A 143 24.00 32.44 -12.07
N HIS A 144 24.91 33.26 -11.57
CA HIS A 144 24.79 34.27 -10.52
C HIS A 144 23.71 35.31 -10.78
N ILE A 145 22.98 35.69 -9.73
CA ILE A 145 22.54 37.08 -9.53
C ILE A 145 22.74 37.48 -8.06
N THR A 146 23.51 38.53 -7.86
CA THR A 146 23.79 39.24 -6.60
C THR A 146 22.94 40.53 -6.48
N ILE A 147 22.98 41.12 -5.27
CA ILE A 147 22.65 42.51 -4.83
C ILE A 147 21.36 42.55 -3.98
N ASP A 148 21.27 43.15 -2.77
CA ASP A 148 22.22 43.70 -1.78
C ASP A 148 21.40 44.06 -0.52
N THR A 149 22.09 44.35 0.56
CA THR A 149 21.64 44.51 1.96
C THR A 149 21.24 45.94 2.36
N ARG A 150 20.57 46.04 3.55
CA ARG A 150 20.49 47.15 4.56
C ARG A 150 19.07 47.73 4.77
N ILE A 151 18.55 48.02 5.98
CA ILE A 151 19.02 48.14 7.38
C ILE A 151 17.81 47.95 8.34
N GLU A 152 18.11 47.70 9.64
CA GLU A 152 17.31 47.73 10.90
C GLU A 152 16.20 48.82 10.95
N ASP A 153 15.21 48.87 11.86
CA ASP A 153 15.14 48.66 13.32
C ASP A 153 13.66 48.74 13.79
N GLY A 154 13.34 48.26 15.01
CA GLY A 154 12.25 48.87 15.79
C GLY A 154 11.29 47.98 16.61
N TRP A 155 11.72 47.61 17.82
CA TRP A 155 10.97 47.83 19.08
C TRP A 155 9.85 46.86 19.54
N GLY A 156 10.21 45.97 20.48
CA GLY A 156 9.66 45.94 21.85
C GLY A 156 8.36 45.17 22.15
N GLY A 157 8.42 44.27 23.15
CA GLY A 157 7.21 43.87 23.90
C GLY A 157 7.27 42.52 24.61
N LEU A 158 7.94 42.46 25.77
CA LEU A 158 7.69 41.44 26.80
C LEU A 158 6.30 41.67 27.42
N SER A 159 5.45 40.63 27.48
CA SER A 159 4.61 40.25 28.62
C SER A 159 3.50 39.28 28.20
N ALA A 160 3.51 38.08 28.77
CA ALA A 160 2.42 37.54 29.60
C ALA A 160 2.48 36.01 29.55
N VAL A 161 3.01 35.45 30.63
CA VAL A 161 2.81 34.07 31.02
C VAL A 161 1.31 33.94 31.32
N ILE A 162 0.60 33.09 30.57
CA ILE A 162 -0.70 32.58 30.99
C ILE A 162 -0.51 31.07 31.14
N GLU A 163 -0.42 30.65 32.41
CA GLU A 163 -0.72 29.29 32.83
C GLU A 163 -2.20 29.07 32.54
N ASP A 164 -2.52 28.32 31.47
CA ASP A 164 -3.87 27.77 31.30
C ASP A 164 -3.84 26.28 31.63
N THR A 165 -4.47 25.99 32.76
CA THR A 165 -4.78 24.67 33.29
C THR A 165 -5.54 23.82 32.26
N GLU A 166 -5.13 22.55 32.14
CA GLU A 166 -5.78 21.49 31.37
C GLU A 166 -7.29 21.43 31.67
N SER A 167 -8.08 22.03 30.77
CA SER A 167 -9.54 21.89 30.73
C SER A 167 -9.86 20.61 29.97
N ASP A 168 -9.91 19.48 30.68
CA ASP A 168 -10.41 18.22 30.13
C ASP A 168 -11.84 18.40 29.61
N CYS A 169 -12.01 18.31 28.30
CA CYS A 169 -13.33 18.28 27.68
C CYS A 169 -13.99 16.95 28.05
N GLU A 170 -14.94 16.93 28.98
CA GLU A 170 -15.73 15.72 29.28
C GLU A 170 -16.57 15.37 28.05
N GLY A 171 -16.31 14.20 27.45
CA GLY A 171 -16.96 13.79 26.21
C GLY A 171 -18.48 13.62 26.36
N PRO A 172 -19.30 14.02 25.37
CA PRO A 172 -20.76 14.06 25.49
C PRO A 172 -21.43 12.68 25.63
N PHE A 173 -20.66 11.60 25.46
CA PHE A 173 -21.17 10.23 25.50
C PHE A 173 -20.80 9.48 26.78
N LEU A 174 -20.13 10.08 27.77
CA LEU A 174 -19.57 9.39 28.94
C LEU A 174 -20.62 8.69 29.83
N ASP A 175 -21.86 9.18 29.86
CA ASP A 175 -22.95 8.62 30.66
C ASP A 175 -23.89 7.71 29.84
N GLY A 176 -24.53 6.73 30.49
CA GLY A 176 -25.51 5.82 29.89
C GLY A 176 -25.02 4.39 29.63
N ASN A 177 -25.94 3.52 29.17
CA ASN A 177 -25.69 2.10 28.92
C ASN A 177 -24.76 1.89 27.71
N PRO A 178 -23.60 1.23 27.85
CA PRO A 178 -22.64 1.03 26.77
C PRO A 178 -23.17 0.18 25.59
N ASP A 179 -24.17 -0.67 25.83
CA ASP A 179 -24.74 -1.56 24.80
C ASP A 179 -25.91 -0.94 24.02
N GLU A 180 -26.33 0.27 24.41
CA GLU A 180 -27.38 1.02 23.72
C GLU A 180 -26.92 1.42 22.31
N ILE A 181 -27.70 1.07 21.29
CA ILE A 181 -27.42 1.48 19.91
C ILE A 181 -27.85 2.93 19.70
N ILE A 182 -26.90 3.78 19.29
CA ILE A 182 -27.15 5.19 19.00
C ILE A 182 -27.70 5.33 17.57
N PRO A 183 -28.82 6.07 17.37
CA PRO A 183 -29.33 6.39 16.04
C PRO A 183 -28.27 7.07 15.17
N ASP A 184 -28.28 6.80 13.85
CA ASP A 184 -27.29 7.36 12.92
C ASP A 184 -27.26 8.91 12.91
N GLU A 185 -28.38 9.56 13.25
CA GLU A 185 -28.51 11.02 13.36
C GLU A 185 -27.82 11.61 14.58
N ASP A 186 -27.63 10.83 15.64
CA ASP A 186 -26.99 11.24 16.90
C ASP A 186 -25.50 10.86 16.96
N LEU A 187 -24.98 10.21 15.91
CA LEU A 187 -23.57 9.85 15.84
C LEU A 187 -22.68 11.10 15.73
N PRO A 188 -21.45 11.04 16.29
CA PRO A 188 -20.50 12.14 16.24
C PRO A 188 -19.85 12.32 14.85
N PHE A 189 -20.30 11.57 13.85
CA PHE A 189 -19.81 11.65 12.47
C PHE A 189 -20.95 11.38 11.49
N THR A 190 -20.79 11.89 10.28
CA THR A 190 -21.68 11.59 9.15
C THR A 190 -21.00 10.57 8.25
N ARG A 191 -21.72 9.50 7.88
CA ARG A 191 -21.18 8.47 6.97
C ARG A 191 -21.39 8.90 5.52
N PHE A 192 -20.33 8.82 4.71
CA PHE A 192 -20.42 9.02 3.28
C PHE A 192 -21.12 7.83 2.63
N LYS A 193 -22.22 8.07 1.91
CA LYS A 193 -22.93 7.04 1.16
C LYS A 193 -22.25 6.85 -0.20
N LEU A 194 -21.51 5.76 -0.35
CA LEU A 194 -20.96 5.37 -1.64
C LEU A 194 -22.12 5.11 -2.62
N PRO A 195 -22.08 5.66 -3.85
CA PRO A 195 -23.09 5.37 -4.86
C PRO A 195 -23.12 3.86 -5.16
N PRO A 196 -24.30 3.27 -5.42
CA PRO A 196 -24.40 1.88 -5.83
C PRO A 196 -23.65 1.66 -7.15
N GLU A 197 -22.93 0.54 -7.26
CA GLU A 197 -22.18 0.15 -8.46
C GLU A 197 -23.16 -0.26 -9.57
N GLU A 198 -23.23 0.53 -10.64
CA GLU A 198 -23.98 0.18 -11.85
C GLU A 198 -23.10 -0.73 -12.72
N GLU A 199 -23.49 -2.00 -12.85
CA GLU A 199 -22.79 -2.97 -13.71
C GLU A 199 -23.47 -3.06 -15.08
N GLU A 200 -22.69 -2.90 -16.16
CA GLU A 200 -23.14 -3.11 -17.54
C GLU A 200 -22.68 -4.49 -18.07
N PRO A 201 -23.32 -5.06 -19.11
CA PRO A 201 -22.99 -6.39 -19.63
C PRO A 201 -21.51 -6.56 -20.03
N GLY A 202 -20.85 -5.49 -20.49
CA GLY A 202 -19.44 -5.50 -20.89
C GLY A 202 -18.44 -5.26 -19.76
N SER A 203 -18.90 -4.85 -18.57
CA SER A 203 -18.02 -4.52 -17.43
C SER A 203 -17.81 -5.67 -16.45
N ILE A 204 -18.47 -6.82 -16.67
CA ILE A 204 -18.36 -7.98 -15.77
C ILE A 204 -16.99 -8.63 -15.95
N ARG A 205 -16.18 -8.59 -14.89
CA ARG A 205 -14.89 -9.26 -14.85
C ARG A 205 -15.08 -10.78 -14.67
N THR A 206 -14.41 -11.55 -15.52
CA THR A 206 -14.46 -13.01 -15.51
C THR A 206 -13.10 -13.65 -15.24
N VAL A 207 -13.11 -14.86 -14.70
CA VAL A 207 -11.95 -15.74 -14.55
C VAL A 207 -12.24 -17.08 -15.25
N GLN A 208 -11.21 -17.73 -15.80
CA GLN A 208 -11.36 -19.08 -16.35
C GLN A 208 -11.43 -20.09 -15.22
N ALA A 209 -12.50 -20.88 -15.19
CA ALA A 209 -12.68 -21.96 -14.22
C ALA A 209 -12.87 -23.29 -14.94
N TRP A 210 -12.29 -24.34 -14.37
CA TRP A 210 -12.48 -25.72 -14.80
C TRP A 210 -13.86 -26.20 -14.36
N VAL A 211 -14.59 -26.76 -15.32
CA VAL A 211 -15.92 -27.32 -15.14
C VAL A 211 -15.98 -28.71 -15.77
N VAL A 212 -16.86 -29.57 -15.26
CA VAL A 212 -17.10 -30.90 -15.81
C VAL A 212 -18.58 -31.18 -15.94
N ASP A 213 -18.98 -31.78 -17.06
CA ASP A 213 -20.36 -32.23 -17.23
C ASP A 213 -20.60 -33.54 -16.50
N ILE A 214 -21.72 -33.60 -15.77
CA ILE A 214 -22.20 -34.75 -15.03
C ILE A 214 -23.47 -35.24 -15.73
N PRO A 215 -23.38 -36.35 -16.49
CA PRO A 215 -24.53 -36.92 -17.19
C PRO A 215 -25.59 -37.51 -16.24
N ASP A 216 -25.16 -38.16 -15.15
CA ASP A 216 -26.06 -38.72 -14.14
C ASP A 216 -26.11 -37.83 -12.87
N PRO A 217 -27.27 -37.20 -12.57
CA PRO A 217 -27.45 -36.40 -11.36
C PRO A 217 -27.12 -37.12 -10.04
N ARG A 218 -27.14 -38.45 -10.00
CA ARG A 218 -26.77 -39.23 -8.81
C ARG A 218 -25.31 -39.04 -8.41
N HIS A 219 -24.44 -38.71 -9.37
CA HIS A 219 -23.02 -38.49 -9.13
C HIS A 219 -22.70 -37.13 -8.47
N ILE A 220 -23.65 -36.20 -8.42
CA ILE A 220 -23.45 -34.85 -7.88
C ILE A 220 -23.01 -34.88 -6.41
N THR A 221 -23.69 -35.70 -5.58
CA THR A 221 -23.38 -35.80 -4.15
C THR A 221 -21.97 -36.37 -3.92
N THR A 222 -21.56 -37.33 -4.76
CA THR A 222 -20.21 -37.90 -4.74
C THR A 222 -19.18 -36.86 -5.15
N MET A 223 -19.45 -36.07 -6.18
CA MET A 223 -18.58 -34.98 -6.63
C MET A 223 -18.42 -33.87 -5.59
N LEU A 224 -19.49 -33.49 -4.89
CA LEU A 224 -19.41 -32.53 -3.78
C LEU A 224 -18.51 -33.04 -2.64
N LYS A 225 -18.66 -34.31 -2.25
CA LYS A 225 -17.80 -34.93 -1.23
C LYS A 225 -16.34 -35.00 -1.68
N TRP A 226 -16.11 -35.35 -2.94
CA TRP A 226 -14.77 -35.39 -3.52
C TRP A 226 -14.13 -34.00 -3.55
N LEU A 227 -14.88 -32.97 -3.96
CA LEU A 227 -14.39 -31.59 -4.03
C LEU A 227 -13.94 -31.10 -2.64
N LYS A 228 -14.73 -31.38 -1.60
CA LYS A 228 -14.38 -31.09 -0.20
C LYS A 228 -13.16 -31.87 0.28
N LYS A 229 -13.08 -33.17 -0.04
CA LYS A 229 -11.95 -34.04 0.36
C LYS A 229 -10.62 -33.57 -0.23
N ASN A 230 -10.62 -33.02 -1.44
CA ASN A 230 -9.41 -32.55 -2.12
C ASN A 230 -9.09 -31.06 -1.86
N GLY A 231 -9.82 -30.40 -0.95
CA GLY A 231 -9.54 -29.01 -0.60
C GLY A 231 -9.79 -28.00 -1.74
N LEU A 232 -10.63 -28.37 -2.72
CA LEU A 232 -10.96 -27.51 -3.87
C LEU A 232 -12.11 -26.53 -3.57
N GLU A 233 -12.59 -26.49 -2.33
CA GLU A 233 -13.49 -25.44 -1.82
C GLU A 233 -12.68 -24.20 -1.44
N THR A 234 -12.26 -23.43 -2.43
CA THR A 234 -11.61 -22.14 -2.18
C THR A 234 -12.64 -21.05 -1.88
N PRO A 235 -12.34 -20.09 -0.97
CA PRO A 235 -13.20 -18.94 -0.71
C PRO A 235 -13.51 -18.11 -1.96
N ASP A 236 -12.58 -18.09 -2.91
CA ASP A 236 -12.65 -17.33 -4.17
C ASP A 236 -13.80 -17.76 -5.09
N LEU A 237 -14.36 -18.96 -4.90
CA LEU A 237 -15.51 -19.46 -5.66
C LEU A 237 -16.79 -19.53 -4.84
N GLY A 238 -16.78 -19.04 -3.60
CA GLY A 238 -17.92 -19.11 -2.67
C GLY A 238 -19.15 -18.34 -3.14
N HIS A 239 -19.00 -17.36 -4.03
CA HIS A 239 -20.11 -16.58 -4.60
C HIS A 239 -20.79 -17.26 -5.80
N LEU A 240 -20.23 -18.35 -6.31
CA LEU A 240 -20.76 -19.10 -7.45
C LEU A 240 -21.49 -20.35 -6.96
N LYS A 241 -22.62 -20.69 -7.61
CA LYS A 241 -23.24 -21.99 -7.38
C LYS A 241 -22.38 -23.05 -8.05
N ARG A 242 -22.17 -24.17 -7.34
CA ARG A 242 -21.33 -25.28 -7.83
C ARG A 242 -21.95 -26.05 -8.99
N ILE A 243 -23.24 -25.86 -9.23
CA ILE A 243 -24.02 -26.66 -10.18
C ILE A 243 -24.76 -25.71 -11.12
N ARG A 244 -24.61 -25.95 -12.42
CA ARG A 244 -25.39 -25.31 -13.49
C ARG A 244 -26.14 -26.40 -14.26
N LYS A 245 -27.45 -26.27 -14.36
CA LYS A 245 -28.27 -27.14 -15.23
C LYS A 245 -28.48 -26.44 -16.57
N HIS A 246 -28.20 -27.14 -17.66
CA HIS A 246 -28.44 -26.65 -19.01
C HIS A 246 -29.06 -27.79 -19.83
N GLY A 247 -30.37 -27.72 -20.07
CA GLY A 247 -31.13 -28.83 -20.64
C GLY A 247 -31.04 -30.09 -19.78
N ASP A 248 -30.68 -31.21 -20.39
CA ASP A 248 -30.53 -32.51 -19.73
C ASP A 248 -29.15 -32.72 -19.08
N THR A 249 -28.19 -31.82 -19.34
CA THR A 249 -26.82 -31.91 -18.82
C THR A 249 -26.63 -31.02 -17.59
N THR A 250 -25.95 -31.56 -16.57
CA THR A 250 -25.59 -30.82 -15.37
C THR A 250 -24.09 -30.54 -15.35
N THR A 251 -23.67 -29.29 -15.49
CA THR A 251 -22.27 -28.89 -15.40
C THR A 251 -21.89 -28.56 -13.95
N PHE A 252 -20.72 -29.00 -13.52
CA PHE A 252 -20.20 -28.86 -12.16
C PHE A 252 -18.91 -28.04 -12.14
N LEU A 253 -18.84 -27.06 -11.22
CA LEU A 253 -17.71 -26.14 -11.07
C LEU A 253 -16.62 -26.72 -10.16
N LEU A 254 -15.41 -26.91 -10.69
CA LEU A 254 -14.29 -27.53 -9.98
C LEU A 254 -13.38 -26.50 -9.30
N THR A 255 -12.57 -25.78 -10.06
CA THR A 255 -11.51 -24.91 -9.56
C THR A 255 -11.08 -23.87 -10.60
N THR A 256 -10.38 -22.82 -10.17
CA THR A 256 -9.70 -21.82 -11.02
C THR A 256 -8.19 -22.02 -11.07
N ALA A 257 -7.69 -23.17 -10.61
CA ALA A 257 -6.28 -23.53 -10.70
C ALA A 257 -5.80 -23.60 -12.17
N PRO A 258 -4.50 -23.36 -12.45
CA PRO A 258 -3.96 -23.42 -13.80
C PRO A 258 -4.14 -24.81 -14.44
N ASP A 259 -3.94 -25.88 -13.65
CA ASP A 259 -4.05 -27.26 -14.12
C ASP A 259 -5.41 -27.89 -13.75
N PRO A 260 -5.97 -28.77 -14.61
CA PRO A 260 -7.21 -29.46 -14.32
C PRO A 260 -7.01 -30.51 -13.21
N PRO A 261 -7.94 -30.63 -12.26
CA PRO A 261 -7.80 -31.63 -11.20
C PRO A 261 -8.12 -33.04 -11.73
N SER A 262 -7.46 -34.05 -11.17
CA SER A 262 -7.68 -35.46 -11.53
C SER A 262 -9.03 -35.97 -11.00
N LEU A 263 -10.01 -36.15 -11.89
CA LEU A 263 -11.36 -36.58 -11.54
C LEU A 263 -11.40 -38.03 -10.99
N PRO A 264 -12.42 -38.41 -10.20
CA PRO A 264 -12.62 -39.79 -9.77
C PRO A 264 -12.85 -40.74 -10.96
N GLU A 265 -11.95 -41.70 -11.17
CA GLU A 265 -12.06 -42.71 -12.24
C GLU A 265 -13.35 -43.54 -12.14
N GLU A 266 -13.85 -43.76 -10.92
CA GLU A 266 -15.07 -44.51 -10.62
C GLU A 266 -16.33 -43.95 -11.30
N LEU A 267 -16.33 -42.65 -11.61
CA LEU A 267 -17.52 -41.95 -12.11
C LEU A 267 -17.57 -41.86 -13.65
N ASN A 268 -16.51 -42.30 -14.36
CA ASN A 268 -16.40 -42.23 -15.84
C ASN A 268 -16.88 -40.89 -16.42
N LEU A 269 -16.44 -39.78 -15.82
CA LEU A 269 -16.83 -38.44 -16.24
C LEU A 269 -16.03 -37.97 -17.48
N PRO A 270 -16.61 -37.07 -18.30
CA PRO A 270 -15.88 -36.42 -19.39
C PRO A 270 -14.72 -35.56 -18.86
N GLN A 271 -13.80 -35.20 -19.75
CA GLN A 271 -12.67 -34.35 -19.38
C GLN A 271 -13.13 -32.94 -18.95
N PRO A 272 -12.48 -32.32 -17.95
CA PRO A 272 -12.76 -30.94 -17.56
C PRO A 272 -12.51 -29.95 -18.71
N VAL A 273 -13.36 -28.94 -18.81
CA VAL A 273 -13.26 -27.85 -19.80
C VAL A 273 -13.19 -26.52 -19.07
N GLN A 274 -12.51 -25.52 -19.65
CA GLN A 274 -12.50 -24.17 -19.09
C GLN A 274 -13.72 -23.37 -19.54
N THR A 275 -14.30 -22.61 -18.62
CA THR A 275 -15.42 -21.69 -18.90
C THR A 275 -15.23 -20.39 -18.13
N PRO A 276 -15.52 -19.22 -18.75
CA PRO A 276 -15.47 -17.94 -18.04
C PRO A 276 -16.59 -17.86 -17.01
N VAL A 277 -16.24 -17.59 -15.77
CA VAL A 277 -17.19 -17.37 -14.67
C VAL A 277 -16.96 -16.00 -14.02
N PRO A 278 -17.99 -15.34 -13.45
CA PRO A 278 -17.82 -14.08 -12.76
C PRO A 278 -16.82 -14.19 -11.60
N ASN A 279 -15.89 -13.24 -11.49
CA ASN A 279 -14.89 -13.24 -10.42
C ASN A 279 -15.37 -12.60 -9.10
N SER A 280 -16.62 -12.12 -9.06
CA SER A 280 -17.22 -11.42 -7.93
C SER A 280 -18.71 -11.75 -7.78
N SER A 281 -19.25 -11.56 -6.57
CA SER A 281 -20.68 -11.78 -6.29
C SER A 281 -21.58 -10.74 -6.96
N ALA A 282 -22.84 -11.09 -7.18
CA ALA A 282 -23.85 -10.14 -7.64
C ALA A 282 -24.36 -9.27 -6.48
N LEU A 283 -24.22 -7.95 -6.61
CA LEU A 283 -24.54 -6.98 -5.56
C LEU A 283 -25.91 -6.32 -5.73
N THR A 284 -26.43 -6.29 -6.95
CA THR A 284 -27.74 -5.71 -7.31
C THR A 284 -28.56 -6.71 -8.12
N GLN A 285 -29.87 -6.50 -8.22
CA GLN A 285 -30.74 -7.36 -9.04
C GLN A 285 -30.35 -7.34 -10.54
N PRO A 286 -29.98 -6.19 -11.14
CA PRO A 286 -29.41 -6.17 -12.50
C PRO A 286 -28.09 -6.93 -12.61
N SER A 287 -27.15 -6.71 -11.68
CA SER A 287 -25.87 -7.44 -11.60
C SER A 287 -26.08 -8.95 -11.51
N LEU A 288 -27.07 -9.39 -10.73
CA LEU A 288 -27.43 -10.79 -10.61
C LEU A 288 -27.87 -11.36 -11.95
N HIS A 289 -28.73 -10.64 -12.68
CA HIS A 289 -29.20 -11.09 -13.99
C HIS A 289 -28.04 -11.26 -14.97
N LEU A 290 -27.17 -10.24 -15.04
CA LEU A 290 -26.02 -10.25 -15.95
C LEU A 290 -24.99 -11.34 -15.58
N LYS A 291 -24.61 -11.45 -14.30
CA LYS A 291 -23.64 -12.46 -13.83
C LYS A 291 -24.20 -13.88 -13.93
N SER A 292 -25.49 -14.06 -13.66
CA SER A 292 -26.15 -15.37 -13.80
C SER A 292 -26.23 -15.85 -15.25
N ALA A 293 -26.17 -14.95 -16.23
CA ALA A 293 -26.08 -15.32 -17.64
C ALA A 293 -24.74 -15.99 -17.99
N LEU A 294 -23.65 -15.64 -17.29
CA LEU A 294 -22.34 -16.28 -17.44
C LEU A 294 -22.25 -17.58 -16.64
N TRP A 295 -22.53 -17.49 -15.34
CA TRP A 295 -22.57 -18.65 -14.45
C TRP A 295 -23.54 -18.41 -13.29
N PRO A 296 -24.34 -19.41 -12.88
CA PRO A 296 -25.25 -19.25 -11.75
C PRO A 296 -24.51 -18.76 -10.50
N THR A 297 -24.83 -17.53 -10.07
CA THR A 297 -24.24 -16.91 -8.88
C THR A 297 -25.29 -16.79 -7.78
N VAL A 298 -24.83 -16.64 -6.55
CA VAL A 298 -25.69 -16.33 -5.43
C VAL A 298 -25.93 -14.83 -5.41
N TYR A 299 -27.21 -14.44 -5.40
CA TYR A 299 -27.55 -13.07 -5.05
C TYR A 299 -27.24 -12.90 -3.58
N THR A 300 -26.16 -12.20 -3.31
CA THR A 300 -25.81 -11.78 -1.97
C THR A 300 -26.07 -10.29 -1.94
N PRO A 301 -27.36 -9.85 -1.90
CA PRO A 301 -27.64 -8.45 -1.68
C PRO A 301 -26.86 -8.10 -0.44
N ARG A 302 -26.14 -6.98 -0.49
CA ARG A 302 -25.59 -6.45 0.73
C ARG A 302 -26.76 -6.28 1.71
N ARG A 303 -26.87 -7.15 2.74
CA ARG A 303 -27.35 -6.70 4.07
C ARG A 303 -26.46 -5.56 4.59
N LYS A 304 -25.27 -5.42 3.97
CA LYS A 304 -24.24 -4.40 4.10
C LYS A 304 -24.67 -3.05 3.49
N GLY A 305 -25.77 -2.52 4.00
CA GLY A 305 -26.34 -1.20 3.73
C GLY A 305 -27.00 -0.61 4.98
N GLU A 306 -27.37 -1.46 5.94
CA GLU A 306 -27.43 -1.01 7.33
C GLU A 306 -26.00 -0.76 7.79
N SER A 307 -25.71 0.52 7.97
CA SER A 307 -24.64 1.00 8.82
C SER A 307 -24.61 0.11 10.08
N GLU A 308 -23.47 -0.51 10.40
CA GLU A 308 -23.34 -1.23 11.68
C GLU A 308 -23.84 -0.27 12.77
N GLY A 309 -24.81 -0.69 13.57
CA GLY A 309 -25.32 0.13 14.68
C GLY A 309 -24.17 0.37 15.64
N TRP A 310 -23.89 1.63 15.93
CA TRP A 310 -22.83 1.96 16.88
C TRP A 310 -23.42 1.96 18.28
N SER A 311 -22.92 1.05 19.13
CA SER A 311 -23.26 1.10 20.55
C SER A 311 -22.64 2.35 21.18
N ARG A 312 -23.23 2.85 22.26
CA ARG A 312 -22.71 3.99 23.02
C ARG A 312 -21.26 3.77 23.46
N GLY A 313 -20.91 2.55 23.86
CA GLY A 313 -19.53 2.16 24.17
C GLY A 313 -18.58 2.31 22.97
N LYS A 314 -19.02 1.92 21.78
CA LYS A 314 -18.25 2.11 20.53
C LYS A 314 -18.11 3.59 20.18
N VAL A 315 -19.15 4.39 20.40
CA VAL A 315 -19.09 5.86 20.22
C VAL A 315 -18.08 6.50 21.18
N ARG A 316 -18.08 6.12 22.47
CA ARG A 316 -17.05 6.57 23.44
C ARG A 316 -15.65 6.21 22.99
N TRP A 317 -15.45 4.98 22.53
CA TRP A 317 -14.16 4.52 22.00
C TRP A 317 -13.69 5.36 20.81
N ALA A 318 -14.57 5.69 19.85
CA ALA A 318 -14.19 6.55 18.73
C ALA A 318 -13.95 8.00 19.13
N TRP A 319 -14.71 8.54 20.08
CA TRP A 319 -14.47 9.87 20.62
C TRP A 319 -13.09 9.96 21.27
N GLN A 320 -12.72 8.96 22.09
CA GLN A 320 -11.39 8.89 22.69
C GLN A 320 -10.28 8.77 21.63
N ALA A 321 -10.50 7.93 20.60
CA ALA A 321 -9.57 7.80 19.49
C ALA A 321 -9.38 9.12 18.73
N MET A 322 -10.46 9.87 18.48
CA MET A 322 -10.39 11.18 17.85
C MET A 322 -9.68 12.20 18.76
N LYS A 323 -9.91 12.17 20.08
CA LYS A 323 -9.20 13.02 21.07
C LYS A 323 -7.70 12.83 20.99
N THR A 324 -7.25 11.57 21.08
CA THR A 324 -5.83 11.24 20.92
C THR A 324 -5.27 11.67 19.57
N THR A 325 -6.07 11.61 18.50
CA THR A 325 -5.65 12.06 17.16
C THR A 325 -5.43 13.57 17.12
N VAL A 326 -6.35 14.36 17.68
CA VAL A 326 -6.27 15.83 17.72
C VAL A 326 -5.12 16.30 18.62
N GLU A 327 -4.96 15.72 19.81
CA GLU A 327 -3.86 16.02 20.73
C GLU A 327 -2.49 15.76 20.06
N ALA A 328 -2.38 14.69 19.28
CA ALA A 328 -1.16 14.40 18.52
C ALA A 328 -0.87 15.45 17.45
N ALA A 329 -1.90 16.02 16.80
CA ALA A 329 -1.74 17.10 15.82
C ALA A 329 -1.32 18.43 16.48
N ILE A 330 -1.87 18.73 17.67
CA ILE A 330 -1.48 19.91 18.46
C ILE A 330 -0.01 19.80 18.88
N ASN A 331 0.39 18.63 19.38
CA ASN A 331 1.79 18.37 19.75
C ASN A 331 2.72 18.48 18.53
N ALA A 332 2.33 17.93 17.37
CA ALA A 332 3.10 18.08 16.13
C ALA A 332 3.30 19.56 15.75
N ARG A 333 2.26 20.40 15.89
CA ARG A 333 2.39 21.85 15.67
C ARG A 333 3.44 22.49 16.57
N ARG A 334 3.41 22.14 17.87
CA ARG A 334 4.33 22.65 18.88
C ARG A 334 5.78 22.26 18.56
N ASP A 335 5.96 21.07 18.00
CA ASP A 335 7.26 20.54 17.59
C ASP A 335 7.72 21.06 16.21
N GLY A 336 6.98 22.00 15.61
CA GLY A 336 7.31 22.64 14.33
C GLY A 336 6.87 21.87 13.08
N GLU A 337 6.20 20.74 13.25
CA GLU A 337 5.66 19.93 12.15
C GLU A 337 4.36 20.49 11.57
N LEU A 338 3.89 19.86 10.49
CA LEU A 338 2.53 20.08 10.02
C LEU A 338 1.54 19.43 10.99
N PRO A 339 0.47 20.14 11.38
CA PRO A 339 -0.44 19.64 12.41
C PRO A 339 -1.48 18.66 11.83
N ILE A 340 -0.99 17.60 11.19
CA ILE A 340 -1.77 16.46 10.73
C ILE A 340 -1.31 15.26 11.53
N ALA A 341 -2.25 14.55 12.12
CA ALA A 341 -1.97 13.32 12.86
C ALA A 341 -3.00 12.25 12.53
N ALA A 342 -2.57 11.01 12.68
CA ALA A 342 -3.36 9.81 12.46
C ALA A 342 -3.22 8.84 13.63
N HIS A 343 -4.30 8.14 13.94
CA HIS A 343 -4.38 7.18 15.04
C HIS A 343 -5.11 5.90 14.60
N ILE A 344 -4.51 4.76 14.93
CA ILE A 344 -5.05 3.42 14.70
C ILE A 344 -5.30 2.79 16.08
N PRO A 345 -6.52 2.87 16.63
CA PRO A 345 -6.84 2.22 17.90
C PRO A 345 -6.91 0.68 17.76
N PRO A 346 -6.90 -0.05 18.88
CA PRO A 346 -7.37 -1.43 18.93
C PRO A 346 -8.83 -1.52 18.44
N PRO A 347 -9.23 -2.58 17.71
CA PRO A 347 -10.62 -2.80 17.32
C PRO A 347 -11.50 -2.88 18.57
N TYR A 348 -12.68 -2.24 18.51
CA TYR A 348 -13.62 -2.23 19.61
C TYR A 348 -14.02 -3.65 20.06
N GLU A 349 -14.24 -4.56 19.10
CA GLU A 349 -14.64 -5.94 19.36
C GLU A 349 -13.52 -6.77 20.01
N SER A 350 -12.29 -6.27 20.03
CA SER A 350 -11.10 -6.94 20.56
C SER A 350 -10.49 -6.21 21.76
N LEU A 351 -11.21 -5.30 22.43
CA LEU A 351 -10.71 -4.60 23.63
C LEU A 351 -10.38 -5.55 24.80
N VAL A 352 -10.84 -6.81 24.73
CA VAL A 352 -10.52 -7.87 25.70
C VAL A 352 -9.15 -8.50 25.45
N ASP A 353 -8.60 -8.36 24.23
CA ASP A 353 -7.30 -8.90 23.85
C ASP A 353 -6.18 -7.89 24.18
N LEU A 354 -5.48 -8.14 25.28
CA LEU A 354 -4.37 -7.33 25.78
C LEU A 354 -3.20 -7.21 24.79
N ASN A 355 -3.15 -8.03 23.75
CA ASN A 355 -2.07 -7.99 22.75
C ASN A 355 -2.31 -6.94 21.65
N GLN A 356 -3.49 -6.31 21.58
CA GLN A 356 -3.77 -5.32 20.55
C GLN A 356 -3.42 -3.91 21.02
N ARG A 357 -2.47 -3.29 20.32
CA ARG A 357 -1.96 -1.94 20.62
C ARG A 357 -2.56 -0.87 19.70
N ALA A 358 -2.55 0.37 20.18
CA ALA A 358 -2.82 1.57 19.40
C ALA A 358 -1.54 2.11 18.75
N PHE A 359 -1.67 2.79 17.61
CA PHE A 359 -0.55 3.42 16.91
C PHE A 359 -0.91 4.85 16.53
N THR A 360 -0.09 5.81 16.92
CA THR A 360 -0.27 7.23 16.60
C THR A 360 0.94 7.72 15.84
N ALA A 361 0.73 8.51 14.78
CA ALA A 361 1.81 9.18 14.07
C ALA A 361 1.36 10.55 13.56
N CYS A 362 2.31 11.48 13.48
CA CYS A 362 2.13 12.79 12.88
C CYS A 362 2.77 12.87 11.50
N ASP A 363 2.44 13.93 10.78
CA ASP A 363 3.14 14.35 9.59
C ASP A 363 4.54 14.82 9.97
N THR A 364 5.56 14.32 9.25
CA THR A 364 6.96 14.63 9.54
C THR A 364 7.69 15.20 8.34
N ARG A 365 6.95 15.76 7.37
CA ARG A 365 7.52 16.31 6.14
C ARG A 365 8.56 17.39 6.40
N ARG A 366 8.41 18.19 7.47
CA ARG A 366 9.33 19.28 7.78
C ARG A 366 10.62 18.76 8.40
N SER A 367 10.57 17.98 9.48
CA SER A 367 11.81 17.46 10.10
C SER A 367 12.57 16.49 9.21
N THR A 368 11.87 15.68 8.43
CA THR A 368 12.51 14.66 7.58
C THR A 368 12.90 15.19 6.20
N ASN A 369 12.47 16.41 5.85
CA ASN A 369 12.59 16.99 4.52
C ASN A 369 12.17 16.00 3.40
N HIS A 370 11.08 15.28 3.64
CA HIS A 370 10.64 14.19 2.76
C HIS A 370 9.14 14.33 2.44
N PRO A 371 8.76 14.64 1.19
CA PRO A 371 7.39 15.03 0.84
C PRO A 371 6.35 13.94 1.10
N LEU A 372 6.72 12.66 1.07
CA LEU A 372 5.75 11.56 1.29
C LEU A 372 5.53 11.18 2.77
N ARG A 373 6.14 11.89 3.74
CA ARG A 373 6.06 11.56 5.17
C ARG A 373 4.80 12.10 5.84
N HIS A 374 3.66 11.78 5.23
CA HIS A 374 2.34 12.17 5.73
C HIS A 374 1.97 11.32 6.95
N ALA A 375 1.13 11.88 7.83
CA ALA A 375 0.65 11.22 9.03
C ALA A 375 0.09 9.80 8.76
N ALA A 376 -0.69 9.65 7.68
CA ALA A 376 -1.29 8.37 7.33
C ALA A 376 -0.25 7.28 7.02
N ILE A 377 0.76 7.63 6.21
CA ILE A 377 1.86 6.72 5.83
C ILE A 377 2.68 6.35 7.06
N ASN A 378 2.99 7.34 7.90
CA ASN A 378 3.75 7.12 9.12
C ASN A 378 3.00 6.20 10.11
N ALA A 379 1.67 6.34 10.25
CA ALA A 379 0.87 5.48 11.12
C ALA A 379 0.80 4.03 10.61
N ILE A 380 0.56 3.83 9.31
CA ILE A 380 0.58 2.50 8.67
C ILE A 380 1.94 1.83 8.89
N ARG A 381 3.02 2.58 8.65
CA ARG A 381 4.39 2.10 8.84
C ARG A 381 4.67 1.72 10.29
N CYS A 382 4.29 2.56 11.25
CA CYS A 382 4.50 2.30 12.68
C CYS A 382 3.88 0.96 13.10
N MET A 383 2.64 0.69 12.68
CA MET A 383 1.98 -0.58 12.94
C MET A 383 2.68 -1.75 12.23
N ALA A 384 3.09 -1.57 10.97
CA ALA A 384 3.77 -2.60 10.19
C ALA A 384 5.12 -3.00 10.81
N ASP A 385 5.91 -2.01 11.24
CA ASP A 385 7.22 -2.22 11.88
C ASP A 385 7.06 -2.94 13.23
N TYR A 386 6.03 -2.59 14.01
CA TYR A 386 5.70 -3.30 15.25
C TYR A 386 5.32 -4.77 14.99
N ARG A 387 4.47 -5.04 14.00
CA ARG A 387 4.07 -6.42 13.68
C ARG A 387 5.23 -7.24 13.13
N ALA A 388 6.07 -6.64 12.29
CA ALA A 388 7.27 -7.29 11.77
C ALA A 388 8.24 -7.65 12.90
N SER A 389 8.49 -6.73 13.83
CA SER A 389 9.36 -7.00 14.99
C SER A 389 8.76 -8.05 15.94
N ALA A 390 7.45 -8.01 16.20
CA ALA A 390 6.77 -9.03 17.00
C ALA A 390 6.85 -10.43 16.36
N ASP A 391 6.70 -10.53 15.04
CA ASP A 391 6.81 -11.80 14.31
C ASP A 391 8.22 -12.38 14.38
N LEU A 392 9.25 -11.52 14.24
CA LEU A 392 10.65 -11.93 14.41
C LEU A 392 10.93 -12.45 15.83
N LEU A 393 10.41 -11.80 16.87
CA LEU A 393 10.54 -12.24 18.26
C LEU A 393 9.82 -13.58 18.51
N ARG A 394 8.66 -13.81 17.90
CA ARG A 394 7.93 -15.07 17.97
C ARG A 394 8.71 -16.22 17.33
N ARG A 395 9.36 -15.96 16.19
CA ARG A 395 10.22 -16.94 15.49
C ARG A 395 11.53 -17.22 16.25
N ALA A 396 12.08 -16.24 16.95
CA ALA A 396 13.33 -16.36 17.69
C ALA A 396 13.19 -17.07 19.06
N SER A 397 11.98 -17.19 19.59
CA SER A 397 11.72 -17.87 20.86
C SER A 397 11.70 -19.39 20.67
N PRO A 398 12.62 -20.18 21.26
CA PRO A 398 12.56 -21.63 21.19
C PRO A 398 11.33 -22.10 21.95
N SER A 399 10.45 -22.85 21.28
CA SER A 399 9.28 -23.45 21.92
C SER A 399 9.71 -24.30 23.12
N LYS A 400 9.34 -23.89 24.33
CA LYS A 400 9.35 -24.80 25.50
C LYS A 400 8.38 -25.94 25.19
N SER A 401 8.92 -27.15 25.16
CA SER A 401 8.22 -28.41 25.10
C SER A 401 7.09 -28.49 26.13
N MET A 402 5.84 -28.65 25.69
CA MET A 402 4.75 -29.17 26.53
C MET A 402 3.88 -30.09 25.69
N GLY A 403 3.96 -31.40 26.02
CA GLY A 403 2.90 -32.41 26.01
C GLY A 403 2.17 -32.78 24.69
N PRO A 404 1.91 -34.08 24.44
CA PRO A 404 0.87 -34.46 23.48
C PRO A 404 -0.51 -34.25 24.13
N GLU A 405 -1.53 -34.06 23.29
CA GLU A 405 -2.98 -33.99 23.60
C GLU A 405 -3.60 -32.59 23.80
N SER A 406 -3.95 -31.96 22.68
CA SER A 406 -5.35 -31.58 22.41
C SER A 406 -5.50 -31.17 20.95
N SER A 407 -6.21 -31.99 20.19
CA SER A 407 -6.57 -31.78 18.79
C SER A 407 -7.69 -30.74 18.67
N PHE A 408 -7.31 -29.47 18.69
CA PHE A 408 -8.05 -28.40 18.02
C PHE A 408 -7.08 -27.68 17.11
N ASP A 409 -7.27 -27.91 15.80
CA ASP A 409 -6.61 -27.22 14.69
C ASP A 409 -6.75 -25.70 14.85
N SER A 410 -5.80 -25.07 15.54
CA SER A 410 -5.40 -23.72 15.21
C SER A 410 -4.31 -23.86 14.16
N ALA A 411 -4.73 -23.84 12.89
CA ALA A 411 -3.82 -23.65 11.77
C ALA A 411 -2.82 -22.57 12.17
N ARG A 412 -1.55 -22.95 12.28
CA ARG A 412 -0.45 -22.00 12.50
C ARG A 412 -0.49 -21.07 11.30
N ASP A 413 -1.08 -19.90 11.48
CA ASP A 413 -1.05 -18.82 10.51
C ASP A 413 0.42 -18.38 10.44
N GLU A 414 1.16 -19.03 9.54
CA GLU A 414 2.44 -18.56 9.06
C GLU A 414 2.15 -17.20 8.44
N SER A 415 2.55 -16.14 9.13
CA SER A 415 2.46 -14.77 8.66
C SER A 415 3.06 -14.70 7.26
N GLN A 416 2.21 -14.75 6.23
CA GLN A 416 2.64 -14.63 4.84
C GLN A 416 3.41 -13.32 4.71
N ASN A 417 4.54 -13.39 4.02
CA ASN A 417 5.43 -12.26 3.88
C ASN A 417 4.66 -11.07 3.28
N GLY A 418 4.70 -9.93 3.95
CA GLY A 418 3.99 -8.71 3.51
C GLY A 418 2.57 -8.50 4.04
N THR A 419 2.06 -9.29 5.00
CA THR A 419 0.73 -9.02 5.61
C THR A 419 0.76 -7.97 6.73
N ASN A 420 1.94 -7.60 7.23
CA ASN A 420 2.10 -6.77 8.42
C ASN A 420 1.49 -5.35 8.31
N TYR A 421 1.40 -4.78 7.10
CA TYR A 421 0.83 -3.45 6.87
C TYR A 421 -0.71 -3.44 6.74
N LEU A 422 -1.35 -4.61 6.75
CA LEU A 422 -2.79 -4.73 6.56
C LEU A 422 -3.57 -4.23 7.78
N LEU A 423 -4.45 -3.26 7.56
CA LEU A 423 -5.39 -2.66 8.49
C LEU A 423 -6.77 -3.35 8.45
N THR A 424 -6.83 -4.65 8.12
CA THR A 424 -8.07 -5.41 8.12
C THR A 424 -8.75 -5.31 9.49
N SER A 425 -10.05 -4.99 9.50
CA SER A 425 -10.85 -4.77 10.71
C SER A 425 -10.40 -3.61 11.62
N ARG A 426 -9.53 -2.71 11.12
CA ARG A 426 -9.13 -1.49 11.84
C ARG A 426 -9.90 -0.28 11.34
N THR A 427 -10.33 0.57 12.26
CA THR A 427 -10.81 1.93 12.00
C THR A 427 -9.63 2.88 12.09
N PHE A 428 -9.52 3.81 11.14
CA PHE A 428 -8.40 4.73 11.03
C PHE A 428 -8.88 6.16 11.27
N PHE A 429 -8.33 6.81 12.29
CA PHE A 429 -8.67 8.20 12.62
C PHE A 429 -7.57 9.12 12.10
N ILE A 430 -7.94 10.26 11.51
CA ILE A 430 -6.99 11.25 11.00
C ILE A 430 -7.58 12.67 11.12
N THR A 431 -6.78 13.68 11.45
CA THR A 431 -7.33 15.03 11.60
C THR A 431 -7.81 15.62 10.27
N HIS A 432 -7.04 15.51 9.20
CA HIS A 432 -7.42 16.05 7.90
C HIS A 432 -7.73 14.91 6.93
N GLU A 433 -8.66 15.14 6.01
CA GLU A 433 -9.00 14.19 4.96
C GLU A 433 -7.72 13.75 4.24
N PRO A 434 -7.45 12.43 4.15
CA PRO A 434 -6.22 11.95 3.54
C PRO A 434 -6.17 12.34 2.06
N CYS A 435 -5.01 12.81 1.61
CA CYS A 435 -4.79 13.09 0.19
C CYS A 435 -4.86 11.81 -0.67
N ILE A 436 -4.86 11.96 -2.00
CA ILE A 436 -4.94 10.83 -2.95
C ILE A 436 -3.93 9.72 -2.64
N MET A 437 -2.67 10.07 -2.35
CA MET A 437 -1.62 9.10 -1.97
C MET A 437 -2.00 8.33 -0.70
N CYS A 438 -2.37 9.05 0.36
CA CYS A 438 -2.72 8.45 1.65
C CYS A 438 -3.97 7.58 1.54
N SER A 439 -4.99 8.02 0.80
CA SER A 439 -6.21 7.25 0.55
C SER A 439 -5.94 5.98 -0.24
N MET A 440 -5.03 6.02 -1.23
CA MET A 440 -4.62 4.83 -1.96
C MET A 440 -3.81 3.87 -1.07
N ALA A 441 -2.93 4.39 -0.20
CA ALA A 441 -2.22 3.57 0.78
C ALA A 441 -3.19 2.87 1.76
N LEU A 442 -4.20 3.57 2.26
CA LEU A 442 -5.26 3.01 3.11
C LEU A 442 -6.07 1.92 2.39
N LEU A 443 -6.34 2.11 1.09
CA LEU A 443 -6.97 1.11 0.23
C LEU A 443 -6.10 -0.15 0.11
N HIS A 444 -4.81 0.00 -0.18
CA HIS A 444 -3.87 -1.11 -0.24
C HIS A 444 -3.73 -1.82 1.11
N SER A 445 -3.73 -1.07 2.21
CA SER A 445 -3.76 -1.60 3.57
C SER A 445 -5.07 -2.28 3.94
N ARG A 446 -6.12 -2.30 3.12
CA ARG A 446 -7.40 -2.98 3.43
C ARG A 446 -8.09 -2.48 4.72
N VAL A 447 -7.99 -1.17 5.01
CA VAL A 447 -8.64 -0.57 6.18
C VAL A 447 -10.16 -0.79 6.17
N LYS A 448 -10.80 -0.96 7.34
CA LYS A 448 -12.26 -1.13 7.44
C LYS A 448 -12.98 0.19 7.11
N GLU A 449 -12.62 1.25 7.82
CA GLU A 449 -13.21 2.57 7.67
C GLU A 449 -12.23 3.67 8.12
N VAL A 450 -12.41 4.87 7.58
CA VAL A 450 -11.60 6.05 7.85
C VAL A 450 -12.51 7.13 8.41
N VAL A 451 -12.15 7.69 9.56
CA VAL A 451 -12.84 8.79 10.22
C VAL A 451 -11.92 10.01 10.19
N TYR A 452 -12.33 11.10 9.55
CA TYR A 452 -11.55 12.33 9.52
C TYR A 452 -12.32 13.55 10.03
N LEU A 453 -11.59 14.56 10.51
CA LEU A 453 -12.19 15.77 11.10
C LEU A 453 -12.44 16.85 10.03
N TYR A 454 -11.39 17.27 9.32
CA TYR A 454 -11.49 18.34 8.33
C TYR A 454 -11.45 17.82 6.89
N PRO A 455 -12.46 18.15 6.05
CA PRO A 455 -12.43 17.83 4.64
C PRO A 455 -11.35 18.63 3.90
N MET A 456 -10.70 18.02 2.91
CA MET A 456 -9.66 18.64 2.08
C MET A 456 -10.18 18.73 0.64
N THR A 457 -10.95 19.78 0.33
CA THR A 457 -11.70 19.89 -0.94
C THR A 457 -10.84 19.86 -2.21
N LYS A 458 -9.55 20.22 -2.13
CA LYS A 458 -8.64 20.29 -3.29
C LYS A 458 -7.70 19.11 -3.43
N THR A 459 -7.34 18.43 -2.34
CA THR A 459 -6.33 17.35 -2.33
C THR A 459 -6.87 16.02 -1.79
N GLY A 460 -8.02 16.05 -1.13
CA GLY A 460 -8.64 14.93 -0.43
C GLY A 460 -9.06 13.80 -1.38
N GLY A 461 -8.76 12.57 -0.97
CA GLY A 461 -9.05 11.35 -1.70
C GLY A 461 -10.28 10.58 -1.21
N CYS A 462 -11.04 11.12 -0.27
CA CYS A 462 -12.20 10.49 0.37
C CYS A 462 -13.50 11.28 0.11
N GLY A 463 -13.56 12.04 -0.98
CA GLY A 463 -14.73 12.86 -1.34
C GLY A 463 -14.42 14.32 -1.61
N GLY A 464 -13.20 14.80 -1.32
CA GLY A 464 -12.73 16.15 -1.67
C GLY A 464 -12.49 16.32 -3.16
N SER A 465 -11.27 16.02 -3.62
CA SER A 465 -10.86 16.11 -5.03
C SER A 465 -11.19 14.84 -5.82
N ALA A 466 -11.02 13.70 -5.17
CA ALA A 466 -11.40 12.39 -5.69
C ALA A 466 -11.99 11.54 -4.56
N CYS A 467 -12.66 10.46 -4.91
CA CYS A 467 -13.09 9.45 -3.95
C CYS A 467 -12.53 8.09 -4.35
N LEU A 468 -11.34 7.75 -3.86
CA LEU A 468 -10.62 6.53 -4.22
C LEU A 468 -11.46 5.27 -3.98
N PRO A 469 -12.21 5.16 -2.86
CA PRO A 469 -13.10 4.01 -2.65
C PRO A 469 -14.25 3.89 -3.65
N THR A 470 -14.51 4.90 -4.50
CA THR A 470 -15.51 4.84 -5.58
C THR A 470 -14.93 4.48 -6.94
N LEU A 471 -13.61 4.52 -7.13
CA LEU A 471 -12.99 4.26 -8.43
C LEU A 471 -13.36 2.89 -9.00
N ASN A 472 -13.52 2.83 -10.31
CA ASN A 472 -13.77 1.58 -11.01
C ASN A 472 -12.50 0.73 -11.02
N GLY A 473 -12.64 -0.53 -10.62
CA GLY A 473 -11.58 -1.52 -10.73
C GLY A 473 -10.68 -1.72 -9.51
N VAL A 474 -10.90 -0.98 -8.42
CA VAL A 474 -10.29 -1.27 -7.11
C VAL A 474 -11.00 -2.45 -6.45
N ASN A 475 -10.22 -3.39 -5.90
CA ASN A 475 -10.76 -4.63 -5.30
C ASN A 475 -11.20 -4.46 -3.84
N HIS A 476 -10.78 -3.37 -3.18
CA HIS A 476 -11.12 -3.05 -1.80
C HIS A 476 -11.76 -1.67 -1.71
N ARG A 477 -12.81 -1.54 -0.88
CA ARG A 477 -13.49 -0.27 -0.60
C ARG A 477 -13.70 -0.17 0.92
N PHE A 478 -13.37 0.98 1.50
CA PHE A 478 -13.50 1.23 2.94
C PHE A 478 -14.61 2.26 3.22
N GLY A 479 -15.16 2.23 4.44
CA GLY A 479 -16.14 3.22 4.89
C GLY A 479 -15.49 4.58 5.13
N ILE A 480 -16.20 5.67 4.82
CA ILE A 480 -15.71 7.03 5.04
C ILE A 480 -16.68 7.74 5.98
N CYS A 481 -16.14 8.32 7.04
CA CYS A 481 -16.89 9.09 8.04
C CYS A 481 -16.25 10.46 8.25
N THR A 482 -17.06 11.51 8.24
CA THR A 482 -16.63 12.88 8.57
C THR A 482 -17.11 13.22 9.96
N TRP A 483 -16.19 13.51 10.87
CA TRP A 483 -16.50 13.89 12.24
C TRP A 483 -17.22 15.23 12.30
N ASN A 484 -18.12 15.38 13.26
CA ASN A 484 -18.89 16.59 13.48
C ASN A 484 -18.49 17.20 14.84
N GLU A 485 -17.69 18.27 14.78
CA GLU A 485 -17.21 18.99 15.97
C GLU A 485 -18.33 19.65 16.77
N GLU A 486 -19.43 20.06 16.13
CA GLU A 486 -20.56 20.67 16.81
C GLU A 486 -21.31 19.65 17.69
N LYS A 487 -21.42 18.41 17.20
CA LYS A 487 -22.06 17.30 17.93
C LYS A 487 -21.16 16.71 18.99
N ALA A 488 -19.87 16.63 18.72
CA ALA A 488 -18.91 15.94 19.57
C ALA A 488 -17.57 16.67 19.58
N PRO A 489 -17.46 17.77 20.35
CA PRO A 489 -16.22 18.50 20.49
C PRO A 489 -15.18 17.61 21.16
N VAL A 490 -13.94 17.78 20.75
CA VAL A 490 -12.85 16.89 21.14
C VAL A 490 -11.77 17.64 21.92
N VAL A 491 -11.27 18.76 21.38
CA VAL A 491 -10.34 19.70 22.04
C VAL A 491 -10.58 21.12 21.49
N ARG A 492 -10.25 22.16 22.25
CA ARG A 492 -10.21 23.55 21.75
C ARG A 492 -8.95 23.78 20.89
N ASP A 493 -9.03 24.69 19.91
CA ASP A 493 -7.90 25.10 19.04
C ASP A 493 -7.34 24.01 18.11
N VAL A 494 -8.24 23.26 17.48
CA VAL A 494 -7.83 22.27 16.48
C VAL A 494 -7.11 22.96 15.31
N PRO A 495 -5.89 22.52 14.94
CA PRO A 495 -5.10 23.21 13.93
C PRO A 495 -5.72 23.07 12.53
N HIS A 496 -6.05 24.20 11.91
CA HIS A 496 -6.43 24.25 10.50
C HIS A 496 -5.20 24.34 9.59
N ILE A 497 -5.32 23.72 8.42
CA ILE A 497 -4.29 23.73 7.37
C ILE A 497 -4.93 24.16 6.05
N ASP A 498 -4.14 24.84 5.21
CA ASP A 498 -4.55 25.19 3.85
C ASP A 498 -4.86 23.91 3.03
N PRO A 499 -6.08 23.78 2.47
CA PRO A 499 -6.43 22.67 1.59
C PRO A 499 -5.53 22.47 0.37
N THR A 500 -4.70 23.45 -0.01
CA THR A 500 -3.74 23.33 -1.13
C THR A 500 -2.36 22.80 -0.74
N ILE A 501 -2.14 22.36 0.50
CA ILE A 501 -0.81 21.99 0.99
C ILE A 501 -0.13 20.86 0.17
N ASP A 502 -0.91 20.02 -0.50
CA ASP A 502 -0.44 18.89 -1.30
C ASP A 502 -0.62 19.12 -2.83
N VAL A 503 -0.90 20.36 -3.26
CA VAL A 503 -1.09 20.71 -4.69
C VAL A 503 0.25 20.94 -5.39
#